data_AF-A0AAE6SWP1-F1
#
_entry.id   AF-A0AAE6SWP1-F1
#
_cell.length_a   1.000
_cell.length_b   1.000
_cell.length_c   1.000
_cell.angle_alpha   90.00
_cell.angle_beta   90.00
_cell.angle_gamma   90.00
#
_symmetry.space_group_name_H-M   'P 1'
#
loop_
_entity.id
_entity.type
_entity.pdbx_description
1 polymer ?
#
loop_
_entity_poly.entity_id
_entity_poly.type
_entity_poly.pdbx_seq_one_letter_code
_entity_poly.pdbx_strand_id
1 'polypeptide(L)'
;MAITINQQDIPAKELPLDHDYVQKLVSSGNIRSLDDYLTWLSQYCDGHLIDAQLYQHQDKWRYDLQFKLKQGHVVNLQLDAANGMQDSLTQLPSECTKHETVTR
;
A
#
# COMPACT_ATOMS: atom_id res chain seq x y z
N MET A 1 37.17 -35.39 1.74
CA MET A 1 36.88 -34.01 2.22
C MET A 1 35.54 -33.63 1.60
N ALA A 2 34.47 -33.61 2.39
CA ALA A 2 33.13 -33.28 1.91
C ALA A 2 32.92 -31.77 2.15
N ILE A 3 32.61 -31.04 1.09
CA ILE A 3 32.29 -29.61 1.17
C ILE A 3 30.78 -29.51 1.33
N THR A 4 30.32 -29.34 2.57
CA THR A 4 28.93 -29.00 2.88
C THR A 4 28.71 -27.55 2.47
N ILE A 5 27.95 -27.32 1.41
CA ILE A 5 27.55 -25.98 1.00
C ILE A 5 26.38 -25.57 1.90
N ASN A 6 26.66 -24.67 2.82
CA ASN A 6 25.66 -24.03 3.67
C ASN A 6 24.63 -23.32 2.80
N GLN A 7 23.35 -23.65 3.00
CA GLN A 7 22.21 -22.90 2.46
C GLN A 7 22.27 -21.48 3.02
N GLN A 8 22.77 -20.55 2.21
CA GLN A 8 22.69 -19.13 2.50
C GLN A 8 21.24 -18.71 2.27
N ASP A 9 20.61 -18.28 3.36
CA ASP A 9 19.38 -17.52 3.43
C ASP A 9 19.38 -16.47 2.31
N ILE A 10 18.63 -16.74 1.24
CA ILE A 10 18.48 -15.81 0.14
C ILE A 10 17.61 -14.70 0.72
N PRO A 11 18.10 -13.46 0.90
CA PRO A 11 17.23 -12.38 1.30
C PRO A 11 16.13 -12.34 0.26
N ALA A 12 14.87 -12.45 0.70
CA ALA A 12 13.71 -12.31 -0.16
C ALA A 12 13.86 -10.96 -0.87
N LYS A 13 14.47 -10.98 -2.04
CA LYS A 13 14.67 -9.81 -2.86
C LYS A 13 13.27 -9.47 -3.29
N GLU A 14 12.69 -8.48 -2.64
CA GLU A 14 11.43 -7.85 -3.02
C GLU A 14 11.65 -7.27 -4.42
N LEU A 15 11.52 -8.14 -5.42
CA LEU A 15 11.62 -7.77 -6.82
C LEU A 15 10.40 -6.91 -7.12
N PRO A 16 10.57 -5.75 -7.77
CA PRO A 16 9.43 -4.94 -8.18
C PRO A 16 8.51 -5.84 -9.02
N LEU A 17 7.26 -5.96 -8.59
CA LEU A 17 6.28 -6.79 -9.26
C LEU A 17 6.00 -6.18 -10.64
N ASP A 18 5.91 -7.07 -11.63
CA ASP A 18 5.57 -6.69 -12.99
C ASP A 18 4.16 -6.08 -13.03
N HIS A 19 4.01 -4.97 -13.75
CA HIS A 19 2.74 -4.23 -13.81
C HIS A 19 1.60 -5.08 -14.41
N ASP A 20 1.89 -5.90 -15.43
CA ASP A 20 0.89 -6.77 -16.05
C ASP A 20 0.43 -7.86 -15.08
N TYR A 21 1.35 -8.33 -14.23
CA TYR A 21 1.02 -9.27 -13.17
C TYR A 21 0.09 -8.65 -12.13
N VAL A 22 0.39 -7.43 -11.67
CA VAL A 22 -0.49 -6.68 -10.76
C VAL A 22 -1.88 -6.46 -11.38
N GLN A 23 -1.93 -6.09 -12.66
CA GLN A 23 -3.20 -5.88 -13.36
C GLN A 23 -4.05 -7.16 -13.45
N LYS A 24 -3.41 -8.32 -13.65
CA LYS A 24 -4.11 -9.62 -13.60
C LYS A 24 -4.66 -9.93 -12.22
N LEU A 25 -3.91 -9.63 -11.15
CA LEU A 25 -4.38 -9.82 -9.77
C LEU A 25 -5.62 -8.95 -9.48
N VAL A 26 -5.62 -7.70 -9.94
CA VAL A 26 -6.79 -6.81 -9.83
C VAL A 26 -7.97 -7.35 -10.64
N SER A 27 -7.73 -7.69 -11.91
CA SER A 27 -8.78 -8.15 -12.84
C SER A 27 -9.40 -9.49 -12.42
N SER A 28 -8.64 -10.34 -11.73
CA SER A 28 -9.10 -11.62 -11.21
C SER A 28 -9.81 -11.50 -9.85
N GLY A 29 -9.85 -10.30 -9.25
CA GLY A 29 -10.46 -10.07 -7.95
C GLY A 29 -9.64 -10.58 -6.76
N ASN A 30 -8.38 -10.99 -6.98
CA ASN A 30 -7.48 -11.41 -5.92
C ASN A 30 -7.02 -10.24 -5.04
N ILE A 31 -6.92 -9.05 -5.64
CA ILE A 31 -6.64 -7.80 -4.93
C ILE A 31 -7.57 -6.69 -5.43
N ARG A 32 -7.84 -5.71 -4.59
CA ARG A 32 -8.55 -4.47 -4.98
C ARG A 32 -7.64 -3.57 -5.81
N SER A 33 -8.26 -2.77 -6.68
CA SER A 33 -7.54 -1.77 -7.45
C SER A 33 -7.00 -0.67 -6.54
N LEU A 34 -5.83 -0.15 -6.88
CA LEU A 34 -5.26 1.00 -6.19
C LEU A 34 -6.11 2.27 -6.41
N ASP A 35 -6.69 2.43 -7.60
CA ASP A 35 -7.53 3.58 -7.95
C ASP A 35 -8.75 3.74 -7.05
N ASP A 36 -9.40 2.63 -6.68
CA ASP A 36 -10.52 2.66 -5.73
C ASP A 36 -10.09 3.21 -4.37
N TYR A 37 -8.88 2.83 -3.94
CA TYR A 37 -8.31 3.31 -2.69
C TYR A 37 -7.93 4.78 -2.76
N LEU A 38 -7.29 5.23 -3.84
CA LEU A 38 -6.92 6.63 -4.01
C LEU A 38 -8.15 7.53 -4.09
N THR A 39 -9.20 7.06 -4.76
CA THR A 39 -10.50 7.73 -4.81
C THR A 39 -11.09 7.91 -3.41
N TRP A 40 -11.10 6.85 -2.61
CA TRP A 40 -11.53 6.92 -1.22
C TRP A 40 -10.64 7.83 -0.37
N LEU A 41 -9.31 7.69 -0.49
CA LEU A 41 -8.33 8.47 0.27
C LEU A 41 -8.49 9.98 0.01
N SER A 42 -8.82 10.35 -1.23
CA SER A 42 -9.07 11.75 -1.61
C SER A 42 -10.22 12.41 -0.84
N GLN A 43 -11.11 11.62 -0.22
CA GLN A 43 -12.18 12.13 0.67
C GLN A 43 -11.67 12.56 2.05
N TYR A 44 -10.46 12.12 2.44
CA TYR A 44 -9.88 12.34 3.78
C TYR A 44 -8.56 13.09 3.75
N CYS A 45 -7.79 12.93 2.68
CA CYS A 45 -6.46 13.50 2.55
C CYS A 45 -6.37 14.33 1.27
N ASP A 46 -6.12 15.62 1.44
CA ASP A 46 -5.79 16.53 0.34
C ASP A 46 -4.30 16.37 -0.03
N GLY A 47 -4.03 15.61 -1.09
CA GLY A 47 -2.67 15.37 -1.56
C GLY A 47 -2.60 14.58 -2.86
N HIS A 48 -1.42 14.06 -3.18
CA HIS A 48 -1.20 13.19 -4.33
C HIS A 48 -0.28 12.03 -3.97
N LEU A 49 -0.48 10.91 -4.65
CA LEU A 49 0.39 9.75 -4.57
C LEU A 49 1.75 10.10 -5.20
N ILE A 50 2.84 9.86 -4.47
CA ILE A 50 4.22 9.95 -4.98
C ILE A 50 4.64 8.60 -5.53
N ASP A 51 4.43 7.56 -4.75
CA ASP A 51 4.86 6.21 -5.07
C ASP A 51 3.87 5.18 -4.50
N ALA A 52 3.77 4.04 -5.17
CA ALA A 52 2.94 2.93 -4.74
C ALA A 52 3.65 1.63 -5.05
N GLN A 53 3.80 0.81 -4.03
CA GLN A 53 4.44 -0.48 -4.14
C GLN A 53 3.50 -1.55 -3.58
N LEU A 54 3.44 -2.67 -4.29
CA LEU A 54 2.70 -3.84 -3.85
C LEU A 54 3.70 -4.87 -3.35
N TYR A 55 3.50 -5.30 -2.11
CA TYR A 55 4.27 -6.31 -1.44
C TYR A 55 3.42 -7.55 -1.20
N GLN A 56 4.03 -8.72 -1.28
CA GLN A 56 3.42 -9.97 -0.86
C GLN A 56 4.17 -10.49 0.37
N HIS A 57 3.47 -10.63 1.49
CA HIS A 57 4.03 -11.14 2.72
C HIS A 57 3.09 -12.18 3.34
N GLN A 58 3.59 -13.41 3.54
CA GLN A 58 2.83 -14.52 4.15
C GLN A 58 1.45 -14.73 3.50
N ASP A 59 1.41 -14.82 2.16
CA ASP A 59 0.20 -14.96 1.35
C ASP A 59 -0.81 -13.80 1.45
N LYS A 60 -0.42 -12.69 2.09
CA LYS A 60 -1.19 -11.45 2.10
C LYS A 60 -0.56 -10.43 1.18
N TRP A 61 -1.42 -9.74 0.44
CA TRP A 61 -1.02 -8.63 -0.41
C TRP A 61 -1.14 -7.34 0.38
N ARG A 62 -0.09 -6.52 0.35
CA ARG A 62 -0.04 -5.22 1.04
C ARG A 62 0.39 -4.12 0.07
N TYR A 63 -0.38 -3.06 -0.03
CA TYR A 63 0.09 -1.83 -0.68
C TYR A 63 0.81 -0.95 0.33
N ASP A 64 2.02 -0.53 -0.01
CA ASP A 64 2.75 0.53 0.66
C ASP A 64 2.72 1.75 -0.26
N LEU A 65 2.03 2.79 0.18
CA LEU A 65 1.83 4.01 -0.58
C LEU A 65 2.59 5.16 0.08
N GLN A 66 3.31 5.92 -0.72
CA GLN A 66 3.90 7.17 -0.30
C GLN A 66 3.04 8.31 -0.83
N PHE A 67 2.40 9.04 0.08
CA PHE A 67 1.45 10.09 -0.27
C PHE A 67 1.96 11.44 0.21
N LYS A 68 1.99 12.43 -0.69
CA LYS A 68 2.36 13.81 -0.36
C LYS A 68 1.11 14.63 -0.11
N LEU A 69 0.96 15.10 1.12
CA LEU A 69 -0.08 16.04 1.49
C LEU A 69 0.22 17.43 0.90
N LYS A 70 -0.83 18.23 0.64
CA LYS A 70 -0.68 19.62 0.16
C LYS A 70 0.18 20.48 1.09
N GLN A 71 0.21 20.14 2.38
CA GLN A 71 1.02 20.81 3.40
C GLN A 71 2.54 20.53 3.25
N GLY A 72 2.93 19.66 2.32
CA GLY A 72 4.32 19.30 2.04
C GLY A 72 4.80 18.04 2.77
N HIS A 73 4.04 17.56 3.75
CA HIS A 73 4.34 16.33 4.49
C HIS A 73 4.13 15.08 3.62
N VAL A 74 5.06 14.14 3.75
CA VAL A 74 4.99 12.84 3.09
C VAL A 74 4.62 11.79 4.13
N VAL A 75 3.54 11.07 3.88
CA VAL A 75 3.03 10.02 4.76
C VAL A 75 3.11 8.68 4.05
N ASN A 76 3.46 7.64 4.80
CA ASN A 76 3.47 6.28 4.29
C ASN A 76 2.23 5.55 4.80
N LEU A 77 1.41 5.07 3.87
CA LEU A 77 0.17 4.35 4.16
C LEU A 77 0.37 2.88 3.80
N GLN A 78 -0.02 1.98 4.69
CA GLN A 78 0.06 0.54 4.48
C GLN A 78 -1.35 -0.03 4.45
N LEU A 79 -1.64 -0.89 3.48
CA LEU A 79 -3.01 -1.33 3.22
C LEU A 79 -3.05 -2.80 2.85
N ASP A 80 -4.01 -3.54 3.38
CA ASP A 80 -4.29 -4.89 2.91
C ASP A 80 -4.98 -4.82 1.54
N ALA A 81 -4.32 -5.33 0.50
CA ALA A 81 -4.83 -5.29 -0.86
C ALA A 81 -5.94 -6.33 -1.13
N ALA A 82 -6.06 -7.37 -0.29
CA ALA A 82 -7.10 -8.39 -0.41
C ALA A 82 -8.39 -7.96 0.30
N ASN A 83 -8.28 -7.48 1.55
CA ASN A 83 -9.43 -7.12 2.39
C ASN A 83 -9.84 -5.64 2.24
N GLY A 84 -8.92 -4.77 1.82
CA GLY A 84 -9.20 -3.37 1.54
C GLY A 84 -9.31 -2.47 2.77
N MET A 85 -10.05 -1.37 2.62
CA MET A 85 -10.07 -0.16 3.46
C MET A 85 -10.55 -0.33 4.92
N GLN A 86 -10.99 -1.51 5.35
CA GLN A 86 -11.63 -1.69 6.66
C GLN A 86 -10.69 -1.44 7.84
N ASP A 87 -9.41 -1.78 7.72
CA ASP A 87 -8.38 -1.50 8.74
C ASP A 87 -7.57 -0.23 8.46
N SER A 88 -7.82 0.45 7.35
CA SER A 88 -6.98 1.55 6.87
C SER A 88 -7.30 2.90 7.52
N LEU A 89 -8.52 3.09 8.03
CA LEU A 89 -8.94 4.34 8.69
C LEU A 89 -8.17 4.63 9.98
N THR A 90 -7.84 3.59 10.75
CA THR A 90 -7.03 3.70 11.97
C THR A 90 -5.55 3.98 11.68
N GLN A 91 -5.12 3.77 10.44
CA GLN A 91 -3.74 4.00 9.98
C GLN A 91 -3.58 5.34 9.26
N LEU A 92 -4.68 6.09 9.01
CA LEU A 92 -4.56 7.42 8.45
C LEU A 92 -3.91 8.36 9.48
N PRO A 93 -2.85 9.07 9.10
CA PRO A 93 -2.22 10.05 9.99
C PRO A 93 -3.22 11.15 10.34
N SER A 94 -3.07 11.75 11.52
CA SER A 94 -3.97 12.83 11.99
C SER A 94 -4.00 14.05 11.05
N GLU A 95 -3.01 14.16 10.17
CA GLU A 95 -2.89 15.18 9.12
C GLU A 95 -3.93 14.98 8.00
N CYS A 96 -4.38 13.74 7.79
CA CYS A 96 -5.55 13.41 6.98
C CYS A 96 -6.80 13.82 7.75
N THR A 97 -7.12 15.10 7.63
CA THR A 97 -8.34 15.66 8.18
C THR A 97 -9.49 15.27 7.28
N LYS A 98 -10.29 14.30 7.73
CA LYS A 98 -11.73 14.31 7.40
C LYS A 98 -12.17 15.74 7.65
N HIS A 99 -12.73 16.43 6.66
CA HIS A 99 -13.31 17.76 6.87
C HIS A 99 -14.53 17.58 7.78
N GLU A 100 -14.30 17.23 9.06
CA GLU A 100 -15.23 17.55 10.11
C GLU A 100 -15.26 19.06 10.11
N THR A 101 -16.29 19.56 9.47
CA THR A 101 -16.80 20.90 9.68
C THR A 101 -16.94 21.01 11.19
N VAL A 102 -15.93 21.60 11.84
CA VAL A 102 -16.02 22.10 13.20
C VAL A 102 -17.16 23.10 13.14
N THR A 103 -18.36 22.63 13.43
CA THR A 103 -19.52 23.49 13.62
C THR A 103 -19.25 24.14 14.96
N ARG A 104 -18.68 25.33 14.83
CA ARG A 104 -18.41 26.32 15.87
C ARG A 104 -19.62 26.58 16.76
#